data_AF-A0AAU8L7T5-F1
#
_entry.id   AF-A0AAU8L7T5-F1
#
_cell.length_a   1.000
_cell.length_b   1.000
_cell.length_c   1.000
_cell.angle_alpha   90.00
_cell.angle_beta   90.00
_cell.angle_gamma   90.00
#
_symmetry.space_group_name_H-M   'P 1'
#
loop_
_entity.id
_entity.type
_entity.pdbx_description
1 polymer ?
#
loop_
_entity_poly.entity_id
_entity_poly.type
_entity_poly.pdbx_seq_one_letter_code
_entity_poly.pdbx_strand_id
1 'polypeptide(L)'
;MVTKVRSESVDVVVTGTIKTVSDTQAIKDAVLKAHTSHIDVPIRLLLQDSFIITSSLIGFLIKVIKMDHYALIVEVGSLELYEMLEDMNLIEIMNVRKASV
;
A
#
# COMPACT_ATOMS: atom_id res chain seq x y z
N MET A 1 1.05 -3.26 12.45
CA MET A 1 1.05 -3.83 11.08
C MET A 1 0.74 -5.30 11.15
N VAL A 2 -0.18 -5.79 10.33
CA VAL A 2 -0.61 -7.19 10.32
C VAL A 2 -0.70 -7.68 8.88
N THR A 3 -0.17 -8.87 8.60
CA THR A 3 -0.34 -9.55 7.30
C THR A 3 -1.36 -10.67 7.48
N LYS A 4 -2.41 -10.69 6.65
CA LYS A 4 -3.46 -11.71 6.66
C LYS A 4 -3.54 -12.34 5.27
N VAL A 5 -3.33 -13.65 5.18
CA VAL A 5 -3.49 -14.40 3.93
C VAL A 5 -4.96 -14.80 3.79
N ARG A 6 -5.58 -14.50 2.66
CA ARG A 6 -6.89 -15.00 2.24
C ARG A 6 -6.71 -15.93 1.03
N SER A 7 -7.72 -16.73 0.73
CA SER A 7 -7.69 -17.70 -0.38
C SER A 7 -7.32 -17.09 -1.74
N GLU A 8 -7.54 -15.78 -1.93
CA GLU A 8 -7.36 -15.07 -3.21
C GLU A 8 -6.44 -13.84 -3.13
N SER A 9 -5.96 -13.45 -1.94
CA SER A 9 -5.12 -12.27 -1.77
C SER A 9 -4.29 -12.31 -0.49
N VAL A 10 -3.19 -11.59 -0.46
CA VAL A 10 -2.44 -11.29 0.76
C VAL A 10 -2.74 -9.86 1.20
N ASP A 11 -3.41 -9.72 2.34
CA ASP A 11 -3.72 -8.41 2.91
C ASP A 11 -2.57 -7.96 3.80
N VAL A 12 -2.10 -6.75 3.55
CA VAL A 12 -1.11 -6.04 4.34
C VAL A 12 -1.81 -4.83 4.96
N VAL A 13 -2.11 -4.91 6.26
CA VAL A 13 -2.90 -3.88 6.96
C VAL A 13 -1.98 -2.96 7.75
N VAL A 14 -2.07 -1.67 7.42
CA VAL A 14 -1.35 -0.56 8.06
C VAL A 14 -2.36 0.29 8.82
N THR A 15 -2.09 0.46 10.11
CA THR A 15 -2.87 1.28 11.03
C THR A 15 -1.97 2.33 11.66
N GLY A 16 -2.51 3.50 11.99
CA GLY A 16 -1.77 4.65 12.49
C GLY A 16 -1.07 5.45 11.39
N THR A 17 -0.45 6.55 11.81
CA THR A 17 0.18 7.52 10.90
C THR A 17 1.52 7.02 10.35
N ILE A 18 1.71 7.12 9.04
CA ILE A 18 2.97 6.78 8.35
C ILE A 18 3.83 8.04 8.24
N LYS A 19 4.70 8.30 9.23
CA LYS A 19 5.48 9.55 9.28
C LYS A 19 6.97 9.38 9.52
N THR A 20 7.40 8.22 10.01
CA THR A 20 8.82 7.95 10.28
C THR A 20 9.46 7.11 9.18
N VAL A 21 10.80 7.14 9.15
CA VAL A 21 11.59 6.22 8.31
C VAL A 21 11.30 4.77 8.70
N SER A 22 11.13 4.49 9.99
CA SER A 22 10.83 3.13 10.49
C SER A 22 9.47 2.63 10.00
N ASP A 23 8.44 3.48 10.02
CA ASP A 23 7.11 3.12 9.50
C ASP A 23 7.20 2.75 8.02
N THR A 24 7.91 3.60 7.27
CA THR A 24 8.10 3.39 5.83
C THR A 24 8.85 2.08 5.55
N GLN A 25 9.92 1.79 6.31
CA GLN A 25 10.69 0.56 6.12
C GLN A 25 9.85 -0.68 6.47
N ALA A 26 9.11 -0.66 7.57
CA ALA A 26 8.24 -1.77 7.96
C ALA A 26 7.20 -2.10 6.88
N ILE A 27 6.63 -1.08 6.24
CA ILE A 27 5.66 -1.28 5.16
C ILE A 27 6.33 -1.91 3.93
N LYS A 28 7.51 -1.42 3.53
CA LYS A 28 8.29 -1.98 2.43
C LYS A 28 8.61 -3.45 2.65
N ASP A 29 9.10 -3.77 3.85
CA ASP A 29 9.51 -5.13 4.21
C ASP A 29 8.31 -6.09 4.17
N ALA A 30 7.14 -5.64 4.64
CA ALA A 30 5.95 -6.47 4.63
C ALA A 30 5.36 -6.68 3.22
N VAL A 31 5.38 -5.66 2.36
CA VAL A 31 4.98 -5.82 0.95
C VAL A 31 5.93 -6.77 0.22
N LEU A 32 7.24 -6.63 0.42
CA LEU A 32 8.25 -7.53 -0.14
C LEU A 32 8.07 -8.96 0.36
N LYS A 33 7.85 -9.13 1.67
CA LYS A 33 7.58 -10.44 2.28
C LYS A 33 6.31 -11.08 1.74
N ALA A 34 5.24 -10.30 1.58
CA ALA A 34 3.97 -10.76 1.01
C ALA A 34 4.18 -11.31 -0.41
N HIS A 35 4.89 -10.56 -1.26
CA HIS A 35 5.20 -10.97 -2.63
C HIS A 35 6.09 -12.21 -2.68
N THR A 36 7.21 -12.20 -1.97
CA THR A 36 8.17 -13.32 -1.98
C THR A 36 7.59 -14.61 -1.40
N SER A 37 6.62 -14.52 -0.49
CA SER A 37 5.94 -15.70 0.06
C SER A 37 4.81 -16.21 -0.84
N HIS A 38 4.26 -15.37 -1.73
CA HIS A 38 3.10 -15.68 -2.58
C HIS A 38 3.20 -14.95 -3.92
N ILE A 39 4.14 -15.38 -4.78
CA ILE A 39 4.57 -14.64 -5.97
C ILE A 39 3.45 -14.31 -6.97
N ASP A 40 2.44 -15.18 -7.05
CA ASP A 40 1.31 -15.07 -7.99
C ASP A 40 0.00 -14.64 -7.32
N VAL A 41 0.04 -14.23 -6.05
CA VAL A 41 -1.16 -13.82 -5.30
C VAL A 41 -1.22 -12.30 -5.20
N PRO A 42 -2.34 -11.65 -5.58
CA PRO A 42 -2.49 -10.22 -5.43
C PRO A 42 -2.32 -9.75 -3.98
N ILE A 43 -1.59 -8.65 -3.80
CA ILE A 43 -1.40 -8.00 -2.51
C ILE A 43 -2.40 -6.85 -2.41
N ARG A 44 -3.12 -6.78 -1.29
CA ARG A 44 -3.90 -5.60 -0.91
C ARG A 44 -3.20 -4.88 0.23
N LEU A 45 -2.67 -3.69 -0.03
CA LEU A 45 -2.11 -2.82 0.99
C LEU A 45 -3.21 -1.89 1.50
N LEU A 46 -3.72 -2.16 2.70
CA LEU A 46 -4.79 -1.39 3.33
C LEU A 46 -4.16 -0.33 4.25
N LEU A 47 -4.26 0.94 3.86
CA LEU A 47 -3.92 2.11 4.67
C LEU A 47 -5.19 2.59 5.37
N GLN A 48 -5.45 2.07 6.57
CA GLN A 48 -6.80 2.12 7.15
C GLN A 48 -7.19 3.52 7.66
N ASP A 49 -6.30 4.17 8.41
CA ASP A 49 -6.54 5.40 9.15
C ASP A 49 -5.40 6.42 9.01
N SER A 50 -4.41 6.16 8.15
CA SER A 50 -3.36 7.13 7.85
C SER A 50 -3.89 8.21 6.92
N PHE A 51 -3.77 9.47 7.32
CA PHE A 51 -4.10 10.65 6.51
C PHE A 51 -2.90 11.20 5.72
N ILE A 52 -1.70 10.66 5.96
CA ILE A 52 -0.47 11.02 5.23
C ILE A 52 0.30 9.79 4.79
N ILE A 53 1.19 10.01 3.82
CA ILE A 53 2.18 9.02 3.38
C ILE A 53 3.49 9.73 3.05
N THR A 54 4.62 9.08 3.29
CA THR A 54 5.94 9.63 2.96
C THR A 54 6.24 9.49 1.46
N SER A 55 6.99 10.45 0.89
CA SER A 55 7.43 10.40 -0.51
C SER A 55 8.27 9.15 -0.83
N SER A 56 9.03 8.66 0.16
CA SER A 56 9.84 7.45 0.01
C SER A 56 9.01 6.16 -0.03
N LEU A 57 7.79 6.16 0.53
CA LEU A 57 6.83 5.08 0.36
C LEU A 57 6.09 5.20 -0.98
N ILE A 58 5.69 6.40 -1.40
CA ILE A 58 5.13 6.66 -2.74
C ILE A 58 6.07 6.11 -3.83
N GLY A 59 7.34 6.52 -3.80
CA GLY A 59 8.33 6.10 -4.80
C GLY A 59 8.55 4.58 -4.83
N PHE A 60 8.49 3.93 -3.66
CA PHE A 60 8.54 2.47 -3.58
C PHE A 60 7.31 1.81 -4.20
N LEU A 61 6.11 2.28 -3.88
CA LEU A 61 4.86 1.71 -4.40
C LEU A 61 4.81 1.82 -5.94
N ILE A 62 5.21 2.97 -6.49
CA ILE A 62 5.31 3.15 -7.94
C ILE A 62 6.33 2.17 -8.54
N LYS A 63 7.52 2.03 -7.93
CA LYS A 63 8.56 1.10 -8.41
C LYS A 63 8.01 -0.33 -8.48
N VAL A 64 7.43 -0.83 -7.38
CA VAL A 64 7.01 -2.23 -7.33
C VAL A 64 5.82 -2.50 -8.26
N ILE A 65 4.93 -1.54 -8.46
CA ILE A 65 3.78 -1.68 -9.37
C ILE A 65 4.22 -1.58 -10.84
N LYS A 66 5.01 -0.55 -11.19
CA LYS A 66 5.29 -0.22 -12.60
C LYS A 66 6.54 -0.88 -13.16
N MET A 67 7.55 -1.12 -12.32
CA MET A 67 8.83 -1.70 -12.76
C MET A 67 8.93 -3.18 -12.39
N ASP A 68 8.58 -3.52 -11.15
CA ASP A 68 8.70 -4.90 -10.66
C ASP A 68 7.42 -5.73 -10.93
N HIS A 69 6.37 -5.09 -11.47
CA HIS A 69 5.10 -5.71 -11.87
C HIS A 69 4.36 -6.50 -10.78
N TYR A 70 4.44 -6.03 -9.52
CA TYR A 70 3.71 -6.64 -8.42
C TYR A 70 2.21 -6.43 -8.65
N ALA A 71 1.41 -7.49 -8.49
CA ALA A 71 -0.05 -7.41 -8.44
C ALA A 71 -0.50 -6.75 -7.13
N LEU A 72 -0.28 -5.45 -6.98
CA LEU A 72 -0.53 -4.68 -5.77
C LEU A 72 -1.68 -3.68 -5.97
N ILE A 73 -2.64 -3.71 -5.05
CA ILE A 73 -3.73 -2.73 -4.93
C ILE A 73 -3.50 -1.95 -3.63
N VAL A 74 -3.57 -0.63 -3.68
CA VAL A 74 -3.49 0.23 -2.49
C VAL A 74 -4.90 0.67 -2.12
N GLU A 75 -5.40 0.23 -0.97
CA GLU A 75 -6.72 0.61 -0.45
C GLU A 75 -6.55 1.66 0.64
N VAL A 76 -7.18 2.82 0.47
CA VAL A 76 -7.05 3.96 1.38
C VAL A 76 -8.39 4.19 2.08
N GLY A 77 -8.38 4.14 3.42
CA GLY A 77 -9.56 4.38 4.25
C GLY A 77 -9.78 5.84 4.64
N SER A 78 -8.73 6.66 4.67
CA SER A 78 -8.84 8.11 4.92
C SER A 78 -9.23 8.86 3.64
N LEU A 79 -10.27 9.68 3.72
CA LEU A 79 -10.67 10.54 2.61
C LEU A 79 -9.57 11.55 2.28
N GLU A 80 -8.94 12.12 3.31
CA GLU A 80 -7.88 13.10 3.20
C GLU A 80 -6.66 12.55 2.45
N LEU A 81 -6.24 11.32 2.77
CA LEU A 81 -5.15 10.67 2.05
C LEU A 81 -5.54 10.36 0.60
N TYR A 82 -6.79 9.92 0.36
CA TYR A 82 -7.25 9.65 -1.00
C TYR A 82 -7.26 10.92 -1.86
N GLU A 83 -7.86 12.01 -1.36
CA GLU A 83 -7.93 13.30 -2.06
C GLU A 83 -6.53 13.86 -2.32
N MET A 84 -5.61 13.78 -1.34
CA MET A 84 -4.22 14.18 -1.55
C MET A 84 -3.56 13.38 -2.69
N LEU A 85 -3.78 12.07 -2.78
CA LEU A 85 -3.24 11.24 -3.86
C LEU A 85 -3.91 11.53 -5.21
N GLU A 86 -5.18 11.92 -5.21
CA GLU A 86 -5.93 12.37 -6.39
C GLU A 86 -5.38 13.70 -6.93
N ASP A 87 -5.21 14.69 -6.06
CA ASP A 87 -4.62 16.00 -6.39
C ASP A 87 -3.19 15.88 -6.94
N MET A 88 -2.44 14.89 -6.46
CA MET A 88 -1.09 14.58 -6.94
C MET A 88 -1.08 13.72 -8.22
N ASN A 89 -2.24 13.35 -8.76
CA ASN A 89 -2.40 12.45 -9.92
C ASN A 89 -1.73 11.08 -9.72
N LEU A 90 -1.78 10.55 -8.49
CA LEU A 90 -1.15 9.28 -8.10
C LEU A 90 -2.10 8.09 -8.10
N ILE A 91 -3.41 8.30 -8.25
CA ILE A 91 -4.43 7.25 -8.14
C ILE A 91 -4.18 6.10 -9.13
N GLU A 92 -4.00 6.42 -10.40
CA GLU A 92 -3.80 5.40 -11.45
C GLU A 92 -2.41 4.75 -11.39
N ILE A 93 -1.36 5.54 -11.15
CA ILE A 93 0.02 5.04 -11.13
C ILE A 93 0.29 4.13 -9.93
N MET A 94 -0.39 4.35 -8.80
CA MET A 94 -0.28 3.54 -7.59
C MET A 94 -1.44 2.53 -7.41
N ASN A 95 -2.33 2.40 -8.40
CA ASN A 95 -3.50 1.50 -8.33
C ASN A 95 -4.29 1.69 -7.01
N VAL A 96 -4.58 2.96 -6.71
CA VAL A 96 -5.27 3.35 -5.48
C VAL A 96 -6.76 3.14 -5.62
N ARG A 97 -7.39 2.63 -4.56
CA ARG A 97 -8.84 2.48 -4.43
C ARG A 97 -9.26 3.01 -3.07
N LYS A 98 -10.48 3.55 -2.98
CA LYS A 98 -11.10 3.79 -1.67
C LYS A 98 -11.35 2.44 -1.00
N ALA A 99 -10.96 2.31 0.26
CA ALA A 99 -11.30 1.12 1.03
C ALA A 99 -12.83 1.06 1.17
N SER A 100 -13.43 -0.07 0.82
CA SER A 100 -14.85 -0.31 1.07
C SER A 100 -15.00 -0.68 2.54
N VAL A 101 -15.52 0.25 3.34
CA VAL A 101 -15.84 0.04 4.76
C VAL A 101 -17.12 -0.78 4.89
#